data_AF-A0AB39VG62-F1
#
_entry.id   AF-A0AB39VG62-F1
#
_cell.length_a   1.000
_cell.length_b   1.000
_cell.length_c   1.000
_cell.angle_alpha   90.00
_cell.angle_beta   90.00
_cell.angle_gamma   90.00
#
_symmetry.space_group_name_H-M   'P 1'
#
loop_
_entity.id
_entity.type
_entity.pdbx_description
1 polymer ?
#
loop_
_entity_poly.entity_id
_entity_poly.type
_entity_poly.pdbx_seq_one_letter_code
_entity_poly.pdbx_strand_id
1 'polypeptide(L)'
;MIDEFWETKKSKIYPWVKEELKKNKKEADFVIVSSASPLFLIENFLLSQGFDVIFGTKFVGDNQKKFVAQINGKNNKGDEKVKKLNRWAKQNNYEIEIVKFYSDSLADKPLYDIAKQKFWIKRGKILEGMPKRKTLIDKLFWN
;
A
#
# COMPACT_ATOMS: atom_id res chain seq x y z
N MET A 1 12.22 -20.05 -2.59
CA MET A 1 12.64 -18.64 -2.79
C MET A 1 11.42 -17.71 -2.88
N ILE A 2 11.59 -16.38 -2.77
CA ILE A 2 10.45 -15.42 -2.79
C ILE A 2 9.65 -15.50 -4.10
N ASP A 3 10.32 -15.75 -5.22
CA ASP A 3 9.65 -15.90 -6.52
C ASP A 3 8.72 -17.11 -6.54
N GLU A 4 9.16 -18.26 -6.02
CA GLU A 4 8.33 -19.46 -5.86
C GLU A 4 7.10 -19.18 -4.96
N PHE A 5 7.29 -18.39 -3.89
CA PHE A 5 6.15 -17.97 -3.07
C PHE A 5 5.11 -17.23 -3.94
N TRP A 6 5.53 -16.24 -4.73
CA TRP A 6 4.59 -15.51 -5.57
C TRP A 6 3.99 -16.32 -6.71
N GLU A 7 4.72 -17.28 -7.27
CA GLU A 7 4.18 -18.21 -8.25
C GLU A 7 3.00 -19.00 -7.69
N THR A 8 3.07 -19.42 -6.41
CA THR A 8 1.95 -20.10 -5.73
C THR A 8 0.82 -19.17 -5.27
N LYS A 9 1.09 -17.87 -5.07
CA LYS A 9 0.14 -16.92 -4.49
C LYS A 9 -0.49 -15.96 -5.47
N LYS A 10 0.05 -15.78 -6.68
CA LYS A 10 -0.46 -14.81 -7.68
C LYS A 10 -1.94 -15.02 -8.02
N SER A 11 -2.45 -16.25 -7.95
CA SER A 11 -3.86 -16.58 -8.13
C SER A 11 -4.80 -16.02 -7.05
N LYS A 12 -4.25 -15.52 -5.93
CA LYS A 12 -5.00 -14.87 -4.85
C LYS A 12 -5.21 -13.37 -5.07
N ILE A 13 -4.55 -12.78 -6.06
CA ILE A 13 -4.78 -11.37 -6.43
C ILE A 13 -6.17 -11.28 -7.04
N TYR A 14 -6.97 -10.33 -6.56
CA TYR A 14 -8.31 -10.16 -7.08
C TYR A 14 -8.26 -9.81 -8.58
N PRO A 15 -9.07 -10.47 -9.44
CA PRO A 15 -8.98 -10.30 -10.89
C PRO A 15 -9.07 -8.84 -11.36
N TRP A 16 -9.89 -8.04 -10.68
CA TRP A 16 -10.10 -6.62 -11.01
C TRP A 16 -8.85 -5.76 -10.80
N VAL A 17 -7.87 -6.19 -9.99
CA VAL A 17 -6.67 -5.37 -9.69
C VAL A 17 -5.91 -5.03 -10.96
N LYS A 18 -5.81 -5.97 -11.91
CA LYS A 18 -5.11 -5.75 -13.18
C LYS A 18 -5.80 -4.72 -14.06
N GLU A 19 -7.13 -4.76 -14.11
CA GLU A 19 -7.93 -3.82 -14.90
C GLU A 19 -7.93 -2.43 -14.27
N GLU A 20 -8.08 -2.36 -12.95
CA GLU A 20 -8.05 -1.11 -12.18
C GLU A 20 -6.67 -0.45 -12.25
N LEU A 21 -5.58 -1.23 -12.19
CA LEU A 21 -4.23 -0.74 -12.41
C LEU A 21 -4.09 -0.11 -13.81
N LYS A 22 -4.52 -0.79 -14.87
CA LYS A 22 -4.49 -0.26 -16.24
C LYS A 22 -5.28 1.04 -16.39
N LYS A 23 -6.44 1.13 -15.73
CA LYS A 23 -7.27 2.34 -15.72
C LYS A 23 -6.54 3.48 -15.00
N ASN A 24 -6.02 3.22 -13.80
CA ASN A 24 -5.36 4.25 -13.00
C ASN A 24 -4.07 4.77 -13.65
N LYS A 25 -3.32 3.94 -14.37
CA LYS A 25 -2.15 4.40 -15.16
C LYS A 25 -2.51 5.37 -16.31
N LYS A 26 -3.78 5.48 -16.70
CA LYS A 26 -4.24 6.47 -17.68
C LYS A 26 -4.71 7.77 -17.03
N GLU A 27 -4.96 7.74 -15.71
CA GLU A 27 -5.60 8.83 -14.96
C GLU A 27 -4.65 9.48 -13.95
N ALA A 28 -3.47 8.89 -13.70
CA ALA A 28 -2.49 9.36 -12.73
C ALA A 28 -1.06 9.12 -13.23
N ASP A 29 -0.13 9.98 -12.81
CA ASP A 29 1.30 9.86 -13.14
C ASP A 29 1.94 8.62 -12.50
N PHE A 30 1.48 8.26 -11.29
CA PHE A 30 1.99 7.13 -10.52
C PHE A 30 0.87 6.29 -9.92
N VAL A 31 1.02 4.97 -9.98
CA VAL A 31 0.24 4.02 -9.19
C VAL A 31 1.14 3.39 -8.12
N ILE A 32 0.94 3.81 -6.88
CA ILE A 32 1.81 3.52 -5.74
C ILE A 32 1.17 2.48 -4.82
N VAL A 33 1.97 1.52 -4.34
CA VAL A 33 1.59 0.62 -3.24
C VAL A 33 2.20 1.12 -1.94
N SER A 34 1.40 1.26 -0.89
CA SER A 34 1.89 1.51 0.47
C SER A 34 1.35 0.48 1.45
N SER A 35 2.20 -0.47 1.84
CA SER A 35 1.84 -1.64 2.66
C SER A 35 2.70 -1.74 3.91
N ALA A 36 2.13 -2.26 5.01
CA ALA A 36 2.89 -2.58 6.22
C ALA A 36 3.71 -3.88 6.09
N SER A 37 3.49 -4.65 5.01
CA SER A 37 4.22 -5.88 4.72
C SER A 37 5.73 -5.64 4.56
N PRO A 38 6.57 -6.67 4.79
CA PRO A 38 8.00 -6.57 4.53
C PRO A 38 8.29 -6.20 3.07
N LEU A 39 9.11 -5.17 2.85
CA LEU A 39 9.38 -4.63 1.51
C LEU A 39 10.03 -5.70 0.62
N PHE A 40 11.03 -6.42 1.13
CA PHE A 40 11.73 -7.48 0.41
C PHE A 40 10.79 -8.56 -0.15
N LEU A 41 9.64 -8.79 0.49
CA LEU A 41 8.67 -9.78 0.06
C LEU A 41 7.83 -9.27 -1.11
N ILE A 42 7.51 -7.98 -1.18
CA ILE A 42 6.50 -7.46 -2.10
C ILE A 42 7.06 -6.66 -3.27
N GLU A 43 8.27 -6.09 -3.14
CA GLU A 43 8.80 -5.08 -4.06
C GLU A 43 8.94 -5.59 -5.50
N ASN A 44 9.79 -6.59 -5.72
CA ASN A 44 10.06 -7.12 -7.06
C ASN A 44 8.80 -7.67 -7.73
N PHE A 45 7.94 -8.35 -6.95
CA PHE A 45 6.71 -8.90 -7.48
C PHE A 45 5.74 -7.81 -7.93
N LEU A 46 5.50 -6.78 -7.12
CA LEU A 46 4.54 -5.72 -7.47
C LEU A 46 5.08 -4.81 -8.58
N LEU A 47 6.39 -4.54 -8.61
CA LEU A 47 7.01 -3.85 -9.75
C LEU A 47 6.81 -4.65 -11.05
N SER A 48 6.96 -5.98 -11.03
CA SER A 48 6.70 -6.82 -12.21
C SER A 48 5.23 -6.87 -12.63
N GLN A 49 4.29 -6.53 -11.73
CA GLN A 49 2.87 -6.36 -12.08
C GLN A 49 2.56 -5.00 -12.73
N GLY A 50 3.50 -4.05 -12.71
CA GLY A 50 3.37 -2.75 -13.37
C GLY A 50 3.00 -1.58 -12.45
N PHE A 51 3.10 -1.75 -11.13
CA PHE A 51 3.09 -0.64 -10.17
C PHE A 51 4.39 0.16 -10.26
N ASP A 52 4.33 1.46 -9.98
CA ASP A 52 5.46 2.36 -10.22
C ASP A 52 6.35 2.53 -8.99
N VAL A 53 5.76 2.55 -7.79
CA VAL A 53 6.48 2.78 -6.52
C VAL A 53 5.91 1.89 -5.42
N ILE A 54 6.79 1.22 -4.68
CA ILE A 54 6.41 0.31 -3.58
C ILE A 54 6.99 0.80 -2.26
N PHE A 55 6.12 1.13 -1.32
CA PHE A 55 6.48 1.37 0.08
C PHE A 55 6.09 0.17 0.94
N GLY A 56 7.09 -0.37 1.62
CA GLY A 56 6.97 -1.47 2.57
C GLY A 56 7.61 -1.14 3.92
N THR A 57 7.51 -2.09 4.85
CA THR A 57 8.32 -2.10 6.07
C THR A 57 9.68 -2.70 5.75
N LYS A 58 10.75 -1.93 5.97
CA LYS A 58 12.12 -2.42 5.76
C LYS A 58 12.55 -3.24 6.97
N PHE A 59 13.25 -4.34 6.75
CA PHE A 59 13.88 -5.13 7.80
C PHE A 59 15.41 -5.06 7.69
N VAL A 60 16.08 -5.36 8.80
CA VAL A 60 17.54 -5.51 8.82
C VAL A 60 17.91 -6.70 7.94
N GLY A 61 18.86 -6.51 7.03
CA GLY A 61 19.28 -7.55 6.11
C GLY A 61 18.29 -7.81 4.96
N ASP A 62 17.36 -6.88 4.67
CA ASP A 62 16.61 -6.92 3.41
C ASP A 62 17.57 -7.13 2.23
N ASN A 63 17.21 -8.03 1.31
CA ASN A 63 18.01 -8.44 0.15
C ASN A 63 19.31 -9.20 0.49
N GLN A 64 19.47 -9.70 1.72
CA GLN A 64 20.56 -10.59 2.11
C GLN A 64 20.10 -12.05 2.23
N LYS A 65 21.06 -12.99 2.29
CA LYS A 65 20.77 -14.43 2.40
C LYS A 65 20.05 -14.82 3.71
N LYS A 66 20.15 -14.00 4.76
CA LYS A 66 19.54 -14.27 6.08
C LYS A 66 18.58 -13.15 6.43
N PHE A 67 17.31 -13.51 6.61
CA PHE A 67 16.30 -12.62 7.15
C PHE A 67 16.56 -12.40 8.65
N VAL A 68 16.56 -11.13 9.07
CA VAL A 68 16.57 -10.74 10.48
C VAL A 68 15.21 -10.14 10.80
N ALA A 69 14.51 -10.71 11.79
CA ALA A 69 13.18 -10.28 12.22
C ALA A 69 13.21 -8.96 13.04
N GLN A 70 13.98 -7.98 12.56
CA GLN A 70 14.13 -6.66 13.16
C GLN A 70 13.80 -5.59 12.11
N ILE A 71 12.87 -4.69 12.42
CA ILE A 71 12.52 -3.58 11.53
C ILE A 71 13.70 -2.61 11.43
N ASN A 72 14.04 -2.22 10.20
CA ASN A 72 14.98 -1.14 9.92
C ASN A 72 14.20 0.18 9.74
N GLY A 73 14.23 1.03 10.76
CA GLY A 73 13.47 2.27 10.80
C GLY A 73 12.05 2.07 11.36
N LYS A 74 11.03 2.52 10.62
CA LYS A 74 9.63 2.49 11.07
C LYS A 74 8.76 1.55 10.26
N ASN A 75 7.84 0.88 10.96
CA ASN A 75 6.75 0.12 10.36
C ASN A 75 5.91 1.03 9.45
N ASN A 76 5.64 0.60 8.22
CA ASN A 76 4.88 1.39 7.24
C ASN A 76 3.36 1.35 7.53
N LYS A 77 2.94 1.99 8.61
CA LYS A 77 1.56 1.97 9.12
C LYS A 77 1.11 3.35 9.61
N GLY A 78 -0.16 3.68 9.42
CA GLY A 78 -0.73 4.95 9.88
C GLY A 78 -0.01 6.14 9.24
N ASP A 79 0.31 7.13 10.07
CA ASP A 79 0.98 8.37 9.64
C ASP A 79 2.33 8.12 8.95
N GLU A 80 3.00 7.00 9.24
CA GLU A 80 4.27 6.70 8.58
C GLU A 80 4.09 6.49 7.08
N LYS A 81 2.93 6.00 6.62
CA LYS A 81 2.64 5.89 5.19
C LYS A 81 2.61 7.25 4.51
N VAL A 82 1.98 8.25 5.16
CA VAL A 82 1.94 9.65 4.69
C VAL A 82 3.34 10.25 4.70
N LYS A 83 4.09 10.06 5.79
CA LYS A 83 5.48 10.57 5.91
C LYS A 83 6.40 10.01 4.83
N LYS A 84 6.30 8.72 4.51
CA LYS A 84 7.11 8.10 3.44
C LYS A 84 6.73 8.62 2.07
N LEU A 85 5.44 8.74 1.77
CA LEU A 85 4.96 9.32 0.51
C LEU A 85 5.49 10.76 0.33
N ASN A 86 5.32 11.61 1.34
CA ASN A 86 5.81 12.99 1.30
C ASN A 86 7.33 13.09 1.19
N ARG A 87 8.08 12.23 1.88
CA ARG A 87 9.54 12.18 1.76
C ARG A 87 9.97 11.81 0.35
N TRP A 88 9.36 10.76 -0.22
CA TRP A 88 9.66 10.31 -1.58
C TRP A 88 9.37 11.43 -2.59
N ALA A 89 8.20 12.07 -2.52
CA ALA A 89 7.88 13.16 -3.43
C ALA A 89 8.82 14.35 -3.28
N LYS A 90 9.14 14.77 -2.04
CA LYS A 90 10.11 15.84 -1.80
C LYS A 90 11.48 15.51 -2.39
N GLN A 91 11.95 14.27 -2.24
CA GLN A 91 13.24 13.83 -2.79
C GLN A 91 13.26 13.82 -4.32
N ASN A 92 12.10 13.66 -4.96
CA ASN A 92 11.96 13.64 -6.42
C ASN A 92 11.38 14.95 -6.97
N ASN A 93 11.28 16.00 -6.14
CA ASN A 93 10.74 17.31 -6.51
C ASN A 93 9.30 17.25 -7.09
N TYR A 94 8.44 16.42 -6.49
CA TYR A 94 7.02 16.32 -6.83
C TYR A 94 6.13 17.01 -5.79
N GLU A 95 5.04 17.60 -6.28
CA GLU A 95 3.85 17.90 -5.47
C GLU A 95 2.89 16.70 -5.56
N ILE A 96 2.24 16.33 -4.45
CA ILE A 96 1.41 15.13 -4.40
C ILE A 96 -0.06 15.50 -4.31
N GLU A 97 -0.85 14.87 -5.16
CA GLU A 97 -2.29 14.75 -5.02
C GLU A 97 -2.71 13.29 -5.12
N ILE A 98 -3.38 12.76 -4.09
CA ILE A 98 -3.94 11.41 -4.13
C ILE A 98 -5.32 11.46 -4.77
N VAL A 99 -5.38 11.21 -6.09
CA VAL A 99 -6.64 11.22 -6.85
C VAL A 99 -7.56 10.07 -6.40
N LYS A 100 -7.01 8.87 -6.22
CA LYS A 100 -7.73 7.68 -5.75
C LYS A 100 -6.94 6.92 -4.70
N PHE A 101 -7.61 6.48 -3.65
CA PHE A 101 -7.02 5.64 -2.62
C PHE A 101 -7.85 4.39 -2.35
N TYR A 102 -7.19 3.24 -2.34
CA TYR A 102 -7.79 1.92 -2.09
C TYR A 102 -7.13 1.30 -0.87
N SER A 103 -7.93 0.87 0.12
CA SER A 103 -7.42 0.13 1.28
C SER A 103 -8.50 -0.78 1.86
N ASP A 104 -8.07 -1.84 2.54
CA ASP A 104 -8.88 -2.74 3.36
C ASP A 104 -8.61 -2.54 4.87
N SER A 105 -7.87 -1.49 5.25
CA SER A 105 -7.50 -1.21 6.63
C SER A 105 -7.94 0.17 7.13
N LEU A 106 -8.51 0.20 8.35
CA LEU A 106 -8.76 1.46 9.07
C LEU A 106 -7.45 2.15 9.51
N ALA A 107 -6.35 1.40 9.63
CA ALA A 107 -5.05 1.98 9.97
C ALA A 107 -4.54 2.95 8.90
N ASP A 108 -5.13 2.93 7.70
CA ASP A 108 -4.78 3.81 6.59
C ASP A 108 -5.63 5.08 6.55
N LYS A 109 -6.39 5.37 7.62
CA LYS A 109 -7.14 6.61 7.77
C LYS A 109 -6.34 7.87 7.38
N PRO A 110 -5.06 8.03 7.76
CA PRO A 110 -4.29 9.21 7.36
C PRO A 110 -4.15 9.39 5.84
N LEU A 111 -4.06 8.30 5.07
CA LEU A 111 -4.06 8.35 3.60
C LEU A 111 -5.47 8.55 3.02
N TYR A 112 -6.48 7.93 3.65
CA TYR A 112 -7.87 8.22 3.30
C TYR A 112 -8.16 9.72 3.44
N ASP A 113 -7.82 10.35 4.55
CA ASP A 113 -8.19 11.74 4.87
C ASP A 113 -7.71 12.74 3.81
N ILE A 114 -6.56 12.47 3.18
CA ILE A 114 -5.94 13.34 2.17
C ILE A 114 -6.25 12.94 0.71
N ALA A 115 -7.01 11.88 0.49
CA ALA A 115 -7.39 11.42 -0.85
C ALA A 115 -8.68 12.06 -1.36
N LYS A 116 -8.72 12.41 -2.65
CA LYS A 116 -9.93 12.92 -3.33
C LYS A 116 -11.01 11.86 -3.39
N GLN A 117 -10.72 10.72 -4.03
CA GLN A 117 -11.62 9.57 -4.09
C GLN A 117 -11.13 8.43 -3.20
N LYS A 118 -12.07 7.80 -2.50
CA LYS A 118 -11.78 6.83 -1.44
C LYS A 118 -12.51 5.53 -1.74
N PHE A 119 -11.80 4.42 -1.65
CA PHE A 119 -12.33 3.09 -1.90
C PHE A 119 -11.97 2.14 -0.76
N TRP A 120 -12.99 1.56 -0.16
CA TRP A 120 -12.87 0.50 0.83
C TRP A 120 -12.93 -0.87 0.15
N ILE A 121 -11.89 -1.67 0.36
CA ILE A 121 -11.82 -3.04 -0.15
C ILE A 121 -12.32 -3.99 0.91
N LYS A 122 -13.50 -4.58 0.69
CA LYS A 122 -14.11 -5.53 1.64
C LYS A 122 -14.28 -6.89 0.98
N ARG A 123 -13.49 -7.89 1.42
CA ARG A 123 -13.53 -9.25 0.87
C ARG A 123 -13.42 -9.26 -0.66
N GLY A 124 -12.51 -8.45 -1.20
CA GLY A 124 -12.28 -8.33 -2.63
C GLY A 124 -13.32 -7.52 -3.41
N LYS A 125 -14.25 -6.84 -2.76
CA LYS A 125 -15.18 -5.90 -3.41
C LYS A 125 -14.76 -4.46 -3.15
N ILE A 126 -14.80 -3.64 -4.19
CA ILE A 126 -14.59 -2.20 -4.12
C ILE A 126 -15.89 -1.55 -3.64
N LEU A 127 -15.83 -0.75 -2.59
CA LEU A 127 -16.93 0.04 -2.07
C LEU A 127 -16.48 1.50 -2.00
N GLU A 128 -17.27 2.43 -2.53
CA GLU A 128 -16.94 3.85 -2.44
C GLU A 128 -17.02 4.36 -1.00
N GLY A 129 -16.09 5.24 -0.66
CA GLY A 129 -15.96 5.86 0.66
C GLY A 129 -15.05 5.09 1.62
N MET A 130 -15.20 5.44 2.90
CA MET A 130 -14.47 4.85 4.01
C MET A 130 -15.29 3.73 4.68
N PRO A 131 -14.66 2.86 5.48
CA PRO A 131 -15.37 1.78 6.16
C PRO A 131 -16.35 2.39 7.18
N LYS A 132 -17.59 1.90 7.20
CA LYS A 132 -18.58 2.31 8.20
C LYS A 132 -18.09 1.88 9.59
N ARG A 133 -18.16 2.80 10.57
CA ARG A 133 -17.86 2.54 11.99
C ARG A 133 -18.67 1.32 12.46
N LYS A 134 -18.03 0.31 13.05
CA LYS A 134 -18.74 -0.87 13.53
C LYS A 134 -18.75 -0.98 15.05
N THR A 135 -17.74 -0.44 15.75
CA THR A 135 -17.57 -0.69 17.18
C THR A 135 -17.00 0.51 17.95
N LEU A 136 -17.10 0.47 19.28
CA LEU A 136 -16.42 1.40 20.20
C LEU A 136 -14.90 1.37 20.03
N ILE A 137 -14.33 0.22 19.66
CA ILE A 137 -12.91 0.03 19.38
C ILE A 137 -12.50 0.83 18.14
N ASP A 138 -13.34 0.85 17.09
CA ASP A 138 -13.08 1.65 15.89
C ASP A 138 -13.02 3.16 16.18
N LYS A 139 -13.71 3.63 17.23
CA LYS A 139 -13.62 5.03 17.67
C LYS A 139 -12.26 5.35 18.33
N LEU A 140 -11.68 4.40 19.06
CA LEU A 140 -10.38 4.60 19.73
C LEU A 140 -9.20 4.73 18.75
N PHE A 141 -9.28 4.10 17.58
CA PHE A 141 -8.23 4.18 16.55
C PHE A 141 -8.41 5.35 15.57
N TRP A 142 -9.42 6.19 15.79
CA TRP A 142 -9.75 7.35 14.94
C TRP A 142 -9.53 8.70 15.63
N ASN A 143 -9.22 8.73 16.94
CA ASN A 143 -8.92 9.93 17.72
C ASN A 143 -7.41 10.14 17.88
#